data_AF-A0A9X5XD60-F1
#
_entry.id   AF-A0A9X5XD60-F1
#
_cell.length_a   1.000
_cell.length_b   1.000
_cell.length_c   1.000
_cell.angle_alpha   90.00
_cell.angle_beta   90.00
_cell.angle_gamma   90.00
#
_symmetry.space_group_name_H-M   'P 1'
#
loop_
_entity.id
_entity.type
_entity.pdbx_description
1 polymer ?
#
loop_
_entity_poly.entity_id
_entity_poly.type
_entity_poly.pdbx_seq_one_letter_code
_entity_poly.pdbx_strand_id
1 'polypeptide(L)'
;MENETHYAEAVIDNGSFGTRTIRFETGRLAKQAAGSAVAYLDDDTMVLSATSASKKPKDNLDFFPLTVDVEERMYAAGKIPGSFFRREGRPSEDAVLTCRLIDRPLRPSFKKGLRNEIQVVATIMALNPDHLYDVVAINAASASTQLAGLPFSGPVGGVRVALINGQWVAFPTHTELEDAVFDMVVAGRVLEDGDVAIM
;
A
#
# COMPACT_ATOMS: atom_id res chain seq x y z
N MET A 1 -7.58 -26.30 -4.62
CA MET A 1 -6.70 -25.47 -3.78
C MET A 1 -7.50 -25.12 -2.55
N GLU A 2 -7.01 -25.55 -1.38
CA GLU A 2 -7.66 -25.25 -0.11
C GLU A 2 -7.86 -23.76 0.02
N ASN A 3 -9.09 -23.38 0.39
CA ASN A 3 -9.52 -22.00 0.50
C ASN A 3 -9.08 -21.44 1.86
N GLU A 4 -7.79 -21.58 2.16
CA GLU A 4 -7.18 -21.22 3.44
C GLU A 4 -6.79 -19.74 3.46
N THR A 5 -6.72 -19.17 4.66
CA THR A 5 -6.24 -17.80 4.87
C THR A 5 -4.81 -17.85 5.38
N HIS A 6 -3.91 -17.09 4.76
CA HIS A 6 -2.51 -17.02 5.14
C HIS A 6 -2.16 -15.65 5.71
N TYR A 7 -1.19 -15.63 6.62
CA TYR A 7 -0.75 -14.45 7.35
C TYR A 7 0.77 -14.33 7.36
N ALA A 8 1.27 -13.10 7.44
CA ALA A 8 2.68 -12.79 7.70
C ALA A 8 2.77 -11.46 8.45
N GLU A 9 3.84 -11.24 9.21
CA GLU A 9 4.02 -10.04 10.02
C GLU A 9 5.40 -9.41 9.79
N ALA A 10 5.44 -8.08 9.79
CA ALA A 10 6.66 -7.28 9.84
C ALA A 10 6.64 -6.47 11.14
N VAL A 11 7.48 -6.87 12.09
CA VAL A 11 7.65 -6.20 13.38
C VAL A 11 8.58 -4.99 13.20
N ILE A 12 8.10 -3.82 13.59
CA ILE A 12 8.77 -2.53 13.50
C ILE A 12 9.14 -2.09 14.92
N ASP A 13 10.41 -2.23 15.28
CA ASP A 13 10.92 -1.82 16.59
C ASP A 13 11.45 -0.38 16.54
N ASN A 14 10.76 0.53 17.23
CA ASN A 14 11.17 1.93 17.39
C ASN A 14 11.78 2.21 18.79
N GLY A 15 12.19 1.18 19.54
CA GLY A 15 12.83 1.34 20.84
C GLY A 15 11.94 2.06 21.85
N SER A 16 12.33 3.25 22.30
CA SER A 16 11.57 4.03 23.29
C SER A 16 10.20 4.51 22.80
N PHE A 17 10.00 4.56 21.47
CA PHE A 17 8.70 4.89 20.85
C PHE A 17 7.80 3.65 20.70
N GLY A 18 8.22 2.50 21.24
CA GLY A 18 7.46 1.26 21.23
C GLY A 18 7.67 0.43 19.95
N THR A 19 6.83 -0.60 19.82
CA THR A 19 6.89 -1.56 18.73
C THR A 19 5.55 -1.57 18.01
N ARG A 20 5.59 -1.62 16.68
CA ARG A 20 4.41 -1.73 15.82
C ARG A 20 4.51 -2.92 14.89
N THR A 21 3.39 -3.35 14.33
CA THR A 21 3.36 -4.50 13.42
C THR A 21 2.56 -4.19 12.17
N ILE A 22 3.17 -4.42 11.01
CA ILE A 22 2.43 -4.53 9.75
C ILE A 22 2.08 -6.00 9.54
N ARG A 23 0.81 -6.37 9.69
CA ARG A 23 0.33 -7.73 9.41
C ARG A 23 -0.27 -7.80 8.02
N PHE A 24 0.11 -8.80 7.25
CA PHE A 24 -0.44 -9.13 5.95
C PHE A 24 -1.42 -10.30 6.05
N GLU A 25 -2.51 -10.27 5.28
CA GLU A 25 -3.49 -11.34 5.16
C GLU A 25 -3.83 -11.58 3.68
N THR A 26 -4.00 -12.85 3.26
CA THR A 26 -4.52 -13.21 1.95
C THR A 26 -5.35 -14.50 1.99
N GLY A 27 -6.13 -14.77 0.94
CA GLY A 27 -6.93 -15.99 0.78
C GLY A 27 -8.40 -15.87 1.20
N ARG A 28 -8.76 -14.84 2.00
CA ARG A 28 -10.14 -14.63 2.47
C ARG A 28 -10.96 -13.66 1.61
N LEU A 29 -10.39 -12.51 1.25
CA LEU A 29 -11.10 -11.43 0.56
C LEU A 29 -10.75 -11.35 -0.93
N ALA A 30 -11.65 -10.78 -1.73
CA ALA A 30 -11.44 -10.46 -3.15
C ALA A 30 -10.82 -11.58 -4.01
N LYS A 31 -11.22 -12.84 -3.77
CA LYS A 31 -10.66 -14.07 -4.39
C LYS A 31 -10.74 -14.15 -5.92
N GLN A 32 -11.45 -13.22 -6.55
CA GLN A 32 -11.61 -13.13 -8.02
C GLN A 32 -10.59 -12.19 -8.67
N ALA A 33 -9.89 -11.37 -7.88
CA ALA A 33 -8.75 -10.60 -8.36
C ALA A 33 -7.60 -11.55 -8.75
N ALA A 34 -6.69 -11.09 -9.60
CA ALA A 34 -5.51 -11.89 -9.94
C ALA A 34 -4.63 -12.10 -8.69
N GLY A 35 -4.50 -11.07 -7.86
CA GLY A 35 -3.93 -11.17 -6.52
C GLY A 35 -4.65 -10.23 -5.55
N SER A 36 -4.74 -10.63 -4.28
CA SER A 36 -5.33 -9.81 -3.22
C SER A 36 -4.57 -9.99 -1.92
N ALA A 37 -4.38 -8.89 -1.20
CA ALA A 37 -3.79 -8.87 0.13
C ALA A 37 -4.43 -7.76 0.95
N VAL A 38 -4.50 -7.96 2.26
CA VAL A 38 -4.80 -6.92 3.23
C VAL A 38 -3.52 -6.61 4.00
N ALA A 39 -3.27 -5.34 4.28
CA ALA A 39 -2.28 -4.92 5.26
C ALA A 39 -2.98 -4.25 6.44
N TYR A 40 -2.56 -4.62 7.64
CA TYR A 40 -3.00 -4.05 8.89
C TYR A 40 -1.82 -3.34 9.54
N LEU A 41 -2.06 -2.19 10.17
CA LEU A 41 -1.14 -1.57 11.11
C LEU A 41 -1.72 -1.75 12.51
N ASP A 42 -1.00 -2.49 13.36
CA ASP A 42 -1.36 -2.82 14.74
C ASP A 42 -2.76 -3.43 14.89
N ASP A 43 -3.18 -4.20 13.87
CA ASP A 43 -4.53 -4.80 13.78
C ASP A 43 -5.71 -3.81 13.84
N ASP A 44 -5.45 -2.52 13.66
CA ASP A 44 -6.43 -1.44 13.80
C ASP A 44 -6.71 -0.77 12.44
N THR A 45 -5.70 -0.12 11.84
CA THR A 45 -5.83 0.43 10.48
C THR A 45 -5.73 -0.67 9.45
N MET A 46 -6.70 -0.77 8.54
CA MET A 46 -6.82 -1.86 7.56
C MET A 46 -6.91 -1.31 6.13
N VAL A 47 -6.03 -1.79 5.26
CA VAL A 47 -6.05 -1.50 3.82
C VAL A 47 -6.18 -2.80 3.02
N LEU A 48 -7.24 -2.93 2.24
CA LEU A 48 -7.41 -4.02 1.29
C LEU A 48 -6.84 -3.60 -0.07
N SER A 49 -5.96 -4.41 -0.64
CA SER A 49 -5.51 -4.25 -2.01
C SER A 49 -5.92 -5.42 -2.90
N ALA A 50 -6.39 -5.11 -4.10
CA ALA A 50 -6.69 -6.07 -5.15
C ALA A 50 -6.00 -5.64 -6.44
N THR A 51 -5.24 -6.56 -7.03
CA THR A 51 -4.56 -6.39 -8.31
C THR A 51 -5.22 -7.25 -9.37
N SER A 52 -5.47 -6.66 -10.53
CA SER A 52 -6.05 -7.35 -11.69
C SER A 52 -5.27 -7.02 -12.96
N ALA A 53 -5.31 -7.93 -13.92
CA ALA A 53 -4.67 -7.77 -15.21
C ALA A 53 -5.62 -8.14 -16.34
N SER A 54 -5.56 -7.40 -17.46
CA SER A 54 -6.35 -7.71 -18.64
C SER A 54 -5.93 -9.05 -19.25
N LYS A 55 -6.91 -9.82 -19.74
CA LYS A 55 -6.66 -11.12 -20.40
C LYS A 55 -5.82 -11.01 -21.67
N LYS A 56 -5.90 -9.87 -22.36
CA LYS A 56 -5.17 -9.59 -23.60
C LYS A 56 -4.34 -8.31 -23.45
N PRO A 57 -3.15 -8.24 -24.07
CA PRO A 57 -2.35 -7.02 -24.07
C PRO A 57 -3.02 -5.91 -24.90
N LYS A 58 -2.69 -4.66 -24.57
CA LYS A 58 -3.08 -3.45 -25.28
C LYS A 58 -1.93 -3.04 -26.20
N ASP A 59 -1.81 -3.72 -27.33
CA ASP A 59 -0.68 -3.54 -28.26
C ASP A 59 -0.68 -2.16 -28.97
N ASN A 60 -1.78 -1.41 -28.86
CA ASN A 60 -1.91 -0.06 -29.39
C ASN A 60 -1.29 1.02 -28.49
N LEU A 61 -0.68 0.65 -27.35
CA LEU A 61 -0.02 1.56 -26.43
C LEU A 61 1.51 1.43 -26.50
N ASP A 62 2.19 2.56 -26.54
CA ASP A 62 3.65 2.67 -26.53
C ASP A 62 4.24 2.67 -25.10
N PHE A 63 3.41 2.85 -24.08
CA PHE A 63 3.78 2.77 -22.65
C PHE A 63 3.15 1.56 -21.94
N PHE A 64 3.58 1.31 -20.71
CA PHE A 64 3.01 0.28 -19.84
C PHE A 64 1.75 0.82 -19.11
N PRO A 65 0.54 0.30 -19.41
CA PRO A 65 -0.71 0.76 -18.82
C PRO A 65 -0.92 0.22 -17.39
N LEU A 66 -0.27 0.87 -16.42
CA LEU A 66 -0.54 0.70 -14.99
C LEU A 66 -1.47 1.82 -14.50
N THR A 67 -2.53 1.43 -13.81
CA THR A 67 -3.45 2.31 -13.09
C THR A 67 -3.44 1.95 -11.61
N VAL A 68 -3.34 2.97 -10.76
CA VAL A 68 -3.42 2.82 -9.31
C VAL A 68 -4.53 3.73 -8.80
N ASP A 69 -5.48 3.13 -8.08
CA ASP A 69 -6.61 3.81 -7.45
C ASP A 69 -6.59 3.60 -5.94
N VAL A 70 -6.78 4.68 -5.18
CA VAL A 70 -6.93 4.65 -3.72
C VAL A 70 -8.34 5.10 -3.38
N GLU A 71 -9.07 4.20 -2.73
CA GLU A 71 -10.47 4.35 -2.38
C GLU A 71 -10.59 4.58 -0.88
N GLU A 72 -10.69 5.84 -0.47
CA GLU A 72 -11.04 6.18 0.90
C GLU A 72 -12.52 5.88 1.15
N ARG A 73 -12.80 5.26 2.28
CA ARG A 73 -14.18 5.02 2.74
C ARG A 73 -14.37 5.76 4.04
N MET A 74 -15.37 6.65 4.09
CA MET A 74 -15.60 7.48 5.29
C MET A 74 -16.01 6.64 6.50
N TYR A 75 -16.57 5.45 6.26
CA TYR A 75 -16.85 4.48 7.31
C TYR A 75 -15.58 4.01 8.03
N ALA A 76 -14.41 4.06 7.39
CA ALA A 76 -13.15 3.68 8.02
C ALA A 76 -12.81 4.57 9.22
N ALA A 77 -13.28 5.82 9.19
CA ALA A 77 -13.18 6.79 10.28
C ALA A 77 -14.48 6.92 11.10
N GLY A 78 -15.45 6.00 10.92
CA GLY A 78 -16.74 6.03 11.61
C GLY A 78 -17.65 7.21 11.23
N LYS A 79 -17.46 7.80 10.05
CA LYS A 79 -18.19 9.00 9.60
C LYS A 79 -19.08 8.71 8.40
N ILE A 80 -20.22 9.40 8.32
CA ILE A 80 -21.04 9.45 7.10
C ILE A 80 -20.50 10.58 6.21
N PRO A 81 -20.33 10.38 4.88
CA PRO A 81 -19.86 11.43 3.99
C PRO A 81 -20.69 12.71 4.08
N GLY A 82 -20.03 13.87 4.25
CA GLY A 82 -20.69 15.18 4.31
C GLY A 82 -21.21 15.69 2.96
N SER A 83 -20.97 14.97 1.86
CA SER A 83 -21.38 15.36 0.51
C SER A 83 -22.91 15.40 0.36
N PHE A 84 -23.41 16.14 -0.64
CA PHE A 84 -24.86 16.23 -0.92
C PHE A 84 -25.52 14.85 -1.07
N PHE A 85 -24.84 13.93 -1.76
CA PHE A 85 -25.33 12.56 -1.99
C PHE A 85 -25.02 11.58 -0.85
N ARG A 86 -24.38 12.03 0.25
CA ARG A 86 -23.96 11.17 1.37
C ARG A 86 -23.14 9.95 0.93
N ARG A 87 -22.33 10.15 -0.12
CA ARG A 87 -21.47 9.12 -0.73
C ARG A 87 -20.10 9.72 -1.04
N GLU A 88 -19.07 8.90 -0.96
CA GLU A 88 -17.73 9.23 -1.45
C GLU A 88 -17.78 9.54 -2.95
N GLY A 89 -17.03 10.55 -3.35
CA GLY A 89 -17.09 11.12 -4.69
C GLY A 89 -15.72 11.12 -5.35
N ARG A 90 -15.23 12.33 -5.66
CA ARG A 90 -13.89 12.49 -6.23
C ARG A 90 -12.83 12.09 -5.20
N PRO A 91 -11.71 11.48 -5.63
CA PRO A 91 -10.58 11.21 -4.74
C PRO A 91 -10.08 12.48 -4.05
N SER A 92 -9.69 12.35 -2.79
CA SER A 92 -9.02 13.40 -2.02
C SER A 92 -7.59 13.64 -2.52
N GLU A 93 -6.97 14.71 -2.03
CA GLU A 93 -5.54 14.96 -2.28
C GLU A 93 -4.68 13.80 -1.77
N ASP A 94 -4.92 13.33 -0.54
CA ASP A 94 -4.21 12.22 0.07
C ASP A 94 -4.35 10.93 -0.74
N ALA A 95 -5.56 10.63 -1.26
CA ALA A 95 -5.78 9.49 -2.12
C ALA A 95 -4.95 9.59 -3.42
N VAL A 96 -4.93 10.75 -4.07
CA VAL A 96 -4.15 10.97 -5.30
C VAL A 96 -2.65 10.91 -5.05
N LEU A 97 -2.17 11.51 -3.96
CA LEU A 97 -0.77 11.45 -3.55
C LEU A 97 -0.35 10.02 -3.21
N THR A 98 -1.20 9.26 -2.53
CA THR A 98 -0.98 7.84 -2.24
C THR A 98 -0.93 7.01 -3.53
N CYS A 99 -1.81 7.27 -4.51
CA CYS A 99 -1.70 6.64 -5.82
C CYS A 99 -0.33 6.89 -6.46
N ARG A 100 0.21 8.11 -6.35
CA ARG A 100 1.55 8.45 -6.87
C ARG A 100 2.65 7.75 -6.08
N LEU A 101 2.55 7.67 -4.76
CA LEU A 101 3.51 6.98 -3.89
C LEU A 101 3.57 5.47 -4.18
N ILE A 102 2.44 4.86 -4.56
CA ILE A 102 2.38 3.46 -4.98
C ILE A 102 2.91 3.31 -6.41
N ASP A 103 2.45 4.14 -7.35
CA ASP A 103 2.78 4.01 -8.78
C ASP A 103 4.28 4.17 -9.06
N ARG A 104 4.95 5.12 -8.40
CA ARG A 104 6.36 5.45 -8.59
C ARG A 104 7.30 4.23 -8.45
N PRO A 105 7.26 3.46 -7.34
CA PRO A 105 8.09 2.27 -7.18
C PRO A 105 7.52 1.02 -7.89
N LEU A 106 6.19 0.89 -8.06
CA LEU A 106 5.61 -0.28 -8.71
C LEU A 106 5.85 -0.28 -10.23
N ARG A 107 5.66 0.85 -10.90
CA ARG A 107 5.78 0.97 -12.36
C ARG A 107 7.12 0.48 -12.94
N PRO A 108 8.29 0.89 -12.42
CA PRO A 108 9.58 0.41 -12.93
C PRO A 108 9.88 -1.05 -12.54
N SER A 109 9.14 -1.62 -11.59
CA SER A 109 9.32 -3.00 -11.12
C SER A 109 8.66 -4.03 -12.04
N PHE A 110 7.87 -3.62 -13.03
CA PHE A 110 7.36 -4.54 -14.05
C PHE A 110 8.39 -4.78 -15.15
N LYS A 111 8.42 -6.01 -15.67
CA LYS A 111 9.28 -6.37 -16.81
C LYS A 111 9.01 -5.45 -18.00
N LYS A 112 10.07 -4.90 -18.59
CA LYS A 112 9.99 -4.05 -19.79
C LYS A 112 9.26 -4.78 -20.92
N GLY A 113 8.43 -4.04 -21.65
CA GLY A 113 7.63 -4.57 -22.77
C GLY A 113 6.28 -5.17 -22.37
N LEU A 114 5.92 -5.18 -21.08
CA LEU A 114 4.57 -5.55 -20.66
C LEU A 114 3.53 -4.57 -21.22
N ARG A 115 2.46 -5.13 -21.78
CA ARG A 115 1.35 -4.38 -22.41
C ARG A 115 -0.02 -4.78 -21.91
N ASN A 116 -0.13 -5.73 -21.00
CA ASN A 116 -1.36 -5.99 -20.27
C ASN A 116 -1.70 -4.77 -19.42
N GLU A 117 -2.97 -4.39 -19.42
CA GLU A 117 -3.50 -3.37 -18.52
C GLU A 117 -3.53 -3.95 -17.11
N ILE A 118 -2.84 -3.29 -16.20
CA ILE A 118 -2.78 -3.69 -14.80
C ILE A 118 -3.44 -2.60 -13.97
N GLN A 119 -4.37 -3.01 -13.11
CA GLN A 119 -5.02 -2.13 -12.17
C GLN A 119 -4.75 -2.61 -10.75
N VAL A 120 -4.30 -1.70 -9.89
CA VAL A 120 -4.16 -1.90 -8.45
C VAL A 120 -5.14 -0.97 -7.75
N VAL A 121 -6.06 -1.54 -6.97
CA VAL A 121 -7.01 -0.77 -6.17
C VAL A 121 -6.72 -1.01 -4.69
N ALA A 122 -6.42 0.06 -3.95
CA ALA A 122 -6.23 0.04 -2.49
C ALA A 122 -7.42 0.72 -1.81
N THR A 123 -8.17 -0.02 -1.00
CA THR A 123 -9.33 0.49 -0.26
C THR A 123 -9.00 0.62 1.22
N ILE A 124 -9.18 1.81 1.77
CA ILE A 124 -9.00 2.06 3.20
C ILE A 124 -10.29 1.66 3.91
N MET A 125 -10.25 0.56 4.68
CA MET A 125 -11.45 -0.05 5.28
C MET A 125 -11.60 0.26 6.77
N ALA A 126 -10.49 0.44 7.48
CA ALA A 126 -10.47 0.91 8.86
C ALA A 126 -9.28 1.86 9.02
N LEU A 127 -9.45 2.92 9.80
CA LEU A 127 -8.40 3.90 10.03
C LEU A 127 -8.47 4.40 11.47
N ASN A 128 -7.45 4.06 12.26
CA ASN A 128 -7.19 4.77 13.50
C ASN A 128 -6.87 6.24 13.17
N PRO A 129 -7.51 7.22 13.82
CA PRO A 129 -7.32 8.64 13.51
C PRO A 129 -5.89 9.15 13.76
N ASP A 130 -5.07 8.43 14.52
CA ASP A 130 -3.67 8.77 14.79
C ASP A 130 -2.70 8.09 13.79
N HIS A 131 -3.19 7.26 12.86
CA HIS A 131 -2.38 6.52 11.89
C HIS A 131 -2.41 7.16 10.51
N LEU A 132 -1.27 7.10 9.81
CA LEU A 132 -1.16 7.42 8.39
C LEU A 132 -1.30 6.15 7.54
N TYR A 133 -2.29 6.13 6.64
CA TYR A 133 -2.61 4.93 5.86
C TYR A 133 -1.74 4.75 4.60
N ASP A 134 -1.12 5.81 4.10
CA ASP A 134 -0.46 5.86 2.79
C ASP A 134 0.64 4.80 2.66
N VAL A 135 1.52 4.68 3.65
CA VAL A 135 2.60 3.68 3.67
C VAL A 135 2.08 2.26 3.93
N VAL A 136 0.95 2.11 4.62
CA VAL A 136 0.26 0.82 4.73
C VAL A 136 -0.28 0.39 3.35
N ALA A 137 -0.82 1.35 2.59
CA ALA A 137 -1.34 1.11 1.25
C ALA A 137 -0.23 0.74 0.24
N ILE A 138 0.98 1.31 0.35
CA ILE A 138 2.14 0.90 -0.46
C ILE A 138 2.43 -0.59 -0.28
N ASN A 139 2.50 -1.04 0.97
CA ASN A 139 2.79 -2.43 1.29
C ASN A 139 1.65 -3.37 0.85
N ALA A 140 0.39 -2.97 1.04
CA ALA A 140 -0.77 -3.73 0.56
C ALA A 140 -0.76 -3.90 -0.97
N ALA A 141 -0.49 -2.82 -1.71
CA ALA A 141 -0.40 -2.80 -3.17
C ALA A 141 0.72 -3.70 -3.70
N SER A 142 1.89 -3.63 -3.07
CA SER A 142 3.03 -4.50 -3.37
C SER A 142 2.69 -5.97 -3.14
N ALA A 143 2.10 -6.31 -1.98
CA ALA A 143 1.73 -7.67 -1.63
C ALA A 143 0.67 -8.25 -2.58
N SER A 144 -0.40 -7.50 -2.90
CA SER A 144 -1.43 -7.98 -3.83
C SER A 144 -0.88 -8.16 -5.25
N THR A 145 0.05 -7.29 -5.69
CA THR A 145 0.72 -7.40 -6.99
C THR A 145 1.64 -8.62 -7.04
N GLN A 146 2.40 -8.88 -5.97
CA GLN A 146 3.27 -10.05 -5.87
C GLN A 146 2.46 -11.36 -5.97
N LEU A 147 1.30 -11.41 -5.31
CA LEU A 147 0.41 -12.56 -5.33
C LEU A 147 -0.34 -12.74 -6.67
N ALA A 148 -0.35 -11.72 -7.53
CA ALA A 148 -1.03 -11.78 -8.82
C ALA A 148 -0.29 -12.60 -9.89
N GLY A 149 0.92 -13.10 -9.59
CA GLY A 149 1.72 -13.90 -10.53
C GLY A 149 2.17 -13.12 -11.77
N LEU A 150 2.22 -11.80 -11.68
CA LEU A 150 2.64 -10.91 -12.76
C LEU A 150 4.18 -10.88 -12.88
N PRO A 151 4.74 -10.54 -14.06
CA PRO A 151 6.19 -10.38 -14.22
C PRO A 151 6.68 -9.08 -13.55
N PHE A 152 6.75 -9.14 -12.22
CA PHE A 152 7.01 -8.04 -11.29
C PHE A 152 8.19 -8.40 -10.37
N SER A 153 9.17 -7.51 -10.26
CA SER A 153 10.37 -7.66 -9.42
C SER A 153 10.13 -7.09 -8.01
N GLY A 154 9.14 -7.64 -7.31
CA GLY A 154 8.87 -7.35 -5.90
C GLY A 154 9.45 -8.39 -4.95
N PRO A 155 9.11 -8.30 -3.65
CA PRO A 155 8.24 -7.30 -3.04
C PRO A 155 8.90 -5.91 -2.94
N VAL A 156 8.07 -4.87 -3.05
CA VAL A 156 8.42 -3.49 -2.68
C VAL A 156 7.98 -3.22 -1.25
N GLY A 157 8.89 -2.78 -0.40
CA GLY A 157 8.59 -2.28 0.95
C GLY A 157 8.46 -0.77 0.94
N GLY A 158 7.41 -0.25 1.58
CA GLY A 158 7.20 1.18 1.81
C GLY A 158 7.23 1.51 3.29
N VAL A 159 7.93 2.57 3.68
CA VAL A 159 8.02 3.01 5.08
C VAL A 159 8.05 4.53 5.15
N ARG A 160 7.38 5.10 6.16
CA ARG A 160 7.59 6.49 6.57
C ARG A 160 8.59 6.48 7.71
N VAL A 161 9.65 7.26 7.60
CA VAL A 161 10.58 7.53 8.70
C VAL A 161 10.56 9.02 9.00
N ALA A 162 10.39 9.36 10.27
CA ALA A 162 10.45 10.74 10.73
C ALA A 162 11.58 10.91 11.75
N LEU A 163 12.29 12.04 11.67
CA LEU A 163 13.33 12.39 12.63
C LEU A 163 12.67 13.10 13.82
N ILE A 164 12.52 12.38 14.94
CA ILE A 164 11.83 12.83 16.15
C ILE A 164 12.81 12.74 17.30
N ASN A 165 13.07 13.85 17.98
CA ASN A 165 13.99 13.90 19.13
C ASN A 165 15.36 13.24 18.88
N GLY A 166 15.87 13.34 17.63
CA GLY A 166 17.15 12.76 17.21
C GLY A 166 17.12 11.28 16.80
N GLN A 167 15.95 10.63 16.82
CA GLN A 167 15.75 9.24 16.39
C GLN A 167 14.89 9.17 15.12
N TRP A 168 15.24 8.26 14.20
CA TRP A 168 14.37 7.92 13.07
C TRP A 168 13.32 6.91 13.52
N VAL A 169 12.07 7.36 13.62
CA VAL A 169 10.92 6.54 14.00
C VAL A 169 10.22 6.07 12.73
N ALA A 170 10.04 4.76 12.59
CA ALA A 170 9.34 4.14 11.47
C ALA A 170 7.83 4.04 11.74
N PHE A 171 7.04 4.30 10.70
CA PHE A 171 5.57 4.39 10.74
C PHE A 171 5.03 5.36 11.81
N PRO A 172 5.57 6.58 11.97
CA PRO A 172 5.19 7.48 13.07
C PRO A 172 3.69 7.81 13.05
N THR A 173 3.09 8.05 14.23
CA THR A 173 1.70 8.51 14.34
C THR A 173 1.60 10.01 14.05
N HIS A 174 0.38 10.51 13.84
CA HIS A 174 0.14 11.95 13.82
C HIS A 174 0.64 12.63 15.10
N THR A 175 0.38 12.04 16.26
CA THR A 175 0.86 12.55 17.55
C THR A 175 2.39 12.64 17.62
N GLU A 176 3.10 11.62 17.15
CA GLU A 176 4.57 11.60 17.13
C GLU A 176 5.16 12.61 16.13
N LEU A 177 4.47 12.84 15.01
CA LEU A 177 4.90 13.77 13.97
C LEU A 177 4.88 15.25 14.40
N GLU A 178 4.16 15.62 15.44
CA GLU A 178 4.18 16.98 16.00
C GLU A 178 5.59 17.38 16.48
N ASP A 179 6.41 16.41 16.90
CA ASP A 179 7.80 16.60 17.33
C ASP A 179 8.83 16.30 16.21
N ALA A 180 8.37 16.02 14.99
CA ALA A 180 9.24 15.68 13.87
C ALA A 180 9.87 16.91 13.23
N VAL A 181 11.19 16.87 13.04
CA VAL A 181 11.93 17.91 12.28
C VAL A 181 12.06 17.55 10.80
N PHE A 182 11.77 16.30 10.44
CA PHE A 182 11.80 15.80 9.07
C PHE A 182 10.86 14.60 8.92
N ASP A 183 10.06 14.58 7.87
CA ASP A 183 9.19 13.44 7.49
C ASP A 183 9.58 12.98 6.08
N MET A 184 9.85 11.68 5.95
CA MET A 184 10.28 11.07 4.69
C MET A 184 9.60 9.72 4.45
N VAL A 185 8.95 9.60 3.31
CA VAL A 185 8.48 8.31 2.78
C VAL A 185 9.54 7.72 1.85
N VAL A 186 9.93 6.47 2.11
CA VAL A 186 10.91 5.72 1.32
C VAL A 186 10.26 4.42 0.84
N ALA A 187 10.48 4.08 -0.43
CA ALA A 187 10.10 2.78 -0.98
C ALA A 187 11.29 2.13 -1.68
N GLY A 188 11.41 0.82 -1.55
CA GLY A 188 12.51 0.08 -2.17
C GLY A 188 12.28 -1.41 -2.22
N ARG A 189 13.24 -2.14 -2.78
CA ARG A 189 13.25 -3.61 -2.81
C ARG A 189 14.61 -4.14 -2.35
N VAL A 190 14.60 -5.35 -1.82
CA VAL A 190 15.82 -6.10 -1.49
C VAL A 190 16.35 -6.77 -2.75
N LEU A 191 17.65 -6.64 -2.99
CA LEU A 191 18.39 -7.29 -4.07
C LEU A 191 18.92 -8.67 -3.62
N GLU A 192 19.39 -9.48 -4.56
CA GLU A 192 19.91 -10.84 -4.27
C GLU A 192 21.14 -10.83 -3.36
N ASP A 193 21.92 -9.74 -3.36
CA ASP A 193 23.08 -9.52 -2.50
C ASP A 193 22.72 -8.96 -1.11
N GLY A 194 21.43 -8.69 -0.85
CA GLY A 194 20.93 -8.13 0.39
C GLY A 194 20.88 -6.61 0.44
N ASP A 195 21.38 -5.90 -0.58
CA ASP A 195 21.29 -4.44 -0.66
C ASP A 195 19.86 -3.98 -0.96
N VAL A 196 19.55 -2.73 -0.59
CA VAL A 196 18.23 -2.12 -0.82
C VAL A 196 18.31 -1.13 -1.96
N ALA A 197 17.62 -1.43 -3.07
CA ALA A 197 17.41 -0.49 -4.15
C ALA A 197 16.21 0.41 -3.83
N ILE A 198 16.49 1.68 -3.49
CA ILE A 198 15.48 2.73 -3.31
C ILE A 198 14.98 3.18 -4.69
N MET A 199 13.66 3.34 -4.84
CA MET A 199 12.99 3.64 -6.12
C MET A 199 12.24 4.97 -6.12
#